data_AF-A0A962GDT0-F1
#
_entry.id   AF-A0A962GDT0-F1
#
_cell.length_a   1.000
_cell.length_b   1.000
_cell.length_c   1.000
_cell.angle_alpha   90.00
_cell.angle_beta   90.00
_cell.angle_gamma   90.00
#
_symmetry.space_group_name_H-M   'P 1'
#
loop_
_entity.id
_entity.type
_entity.pdbx_description
1 polymer ?
#
loop_
_entity_poly.entity_id
_entity_poly.type
_entity_poly.pdbx_seq_one_letter_code
_entity_poly.pdbx_strand_id
1 'polypeptide(L)'
;GDDLERVDLAVRHYHERFDDVGWREHTVYPGIAELLAALRHRGDRLAVVTSKIADQARRIVGHLPFGHLFDGVFGPEPGVRTSEKAALVGQAMRELGGTVRQTRMIGD
;
A
#
# COMPACT_ATOMS: atom_id res chain seq x y z
N GLY A 1 -14.46 -22.99 17.98
CA GLY A 1 -14.49 -24.11 17.03
C GLY A 1 -15.04 -23.59 15.71
N ASP A 2 -16.35 -23.43 15.65
CA ASP A 2 -17.10 -23.03 14.45
C ASP A 2 -16.87 -21.56 13.99
N ASP A 3 -16.67 -20.63 14.93
CA ASP A 3 -16.46 -19.22 14.58
C ASP A 3 -15.12 -18.92 13.89
N LEU A 4 -14.05 -19.67 14.19
CA LEU A 4 -12.75 -19.47 13.52
C LEU A 4 -12.77 -20.01 12.09
N GLU A 5 -13.42 -21.15 11.85
CA GLU A 5 -13.58 -21.71 10.51
C GLU A 5 -14.45 -20.82 9.62
N ARG A 6 -15.50 -20.20 10.19
CA ARG A 6 -16.32 -19.21 9.46
C ARG A 6 -15.55 -17.92 9.15
N VAL A 7 -14.70 -17.45 10.07
CA VAL A 7 -13.82 -16.29 9.83
C VAL A 7 -12.82 -16.59 8.71
N ASP A 8 -12.15 -17.74 8.75
CA ASP A 8 -11.19 -18.13 7.72
C ASP A 8 -11.86 -18.28 6.34
N LEU A 9 -13.07 -18.86 6.29
CA LEU A 9 -13.83 -18.98 5.05
C LEU A 9 -14.25 -17.61 4.49
N ALA A 10 -14.71 -16.70 5.35
CA ALA A 10 -15.06 -15.33 4.94
C ALA A 10 -13.83 -14.56 4.41
N VAL A 11 -12.68 -14.71 5.06
CA VAL A 11 -11.41 -14.13 4.59
C VAL A 11 -11.03 -14.70 3.22
N ARG A 12 -11.14 -16.02 3.01
CA ARG A 12 -10.85 -16.64 1.70
C ARG A 12 -11.76 -16.10 0.60
N HIS A 13 -13.07 -16.05 0.81
CA HIS A 13 -14.01 -15.51 -0.17
C HIS A 13 -13.79 -14.02 -0.46
N TYR A 14 -13.42 -13.23 0.55
CA TYR A 14 -13.02 -11.85 0.36
C TYR A 14 -11.79 -11.75 -0.54
N HIS A 15 -10.74 -12.53 -0.28
CA HIS A 15 -9.53 -12.54 -1.12
C HIS A 15 -9.82 -12.99 -2.55
N GLU A 16 -10.60 -14.06 -2.73
CA GLU A 16 -11.01 -14.55 -4.06
C GLU A 16 -11.70 -13.46 -4.89
N ARG A 17 -12.71 -12.79 -4.31
CA ARG A 17 -13.43 -11.70 -4.98
C ARG A 17 -12.54 -10.47 -5.21
N PHE A 18 -11.71 -10.12 -4.23
CA PHE A 18 -10.83 -8.97 -4.32
C PHE A 18 -9.78 -9.16 -5.41
N ASP A 19 -9.20 -10.36 -5.54
CA ASP A 19 -8.19 -10.68 -6.54
C ASP A 19 -8.75 -10.74 -7.96
N ASP A 20 -10.03 -11.09 -8.11
CA ASP A 20 -10.74 -11.11 -9.39
C ASP A 20 -11.14 -9.70 -9.85
N VAL A 21 -12.00 -9.01 -9.08
CA VAL A 21 -12.65 -7.75 -9.50
C VAL A 21 -12.40 -6.59 -8.53
N GLY A 22 -12.44 -6.85 -7.22
CA GLY A 22 -12.52 -5.81 -6.20
C GLY A 22 -11.33 -4.84 -6.18
N TRP A 23 -10.15 -5.29 -6.60
CA TRP A 23 -8.97 -4.44 -6.67
C TRP A 23 -9.07 -3.30 -7.70
N ARG A 24 -9.97 -3.39 -8.69
CA ARG A 24 -10.23 -2.32 -9.69
C ARG A 24 -11.32 -1.35 -9.28
N GLU A 25 -12.15 -1.70 -8.30
CA GLU A 25 -13.33 -0.94 -7.89
C GLU A 25 -12.97 0.26 -6.98
N HIS A 26 -11.83 0.90 -7.22
CA HIS A 26 -11.37 2.05 -6.45
C HIS A 26 -11.58 3.36 -7.21
N THR A 27 -11.92 4.43 -6.48
CA THR A 27 -11.92 5.79 -7.02
C THR A 27 -10.74 6.56 -6.45
N VAL A 28 -9.98 7.23 -7.31
CA VAL A 28 -8.89 8.12 -6.91
C VAL A 28 -9.48 9.39 -6.31
N TYR A 29 -8.95 9.84 -5.17
CA TYR A 29 -9.33 11.13 -4.59
C TYR A 29 -8.95 12.29 -5.52
N PRO A 30 -9.84 13.28 -5.73
CA PRO A 30 -9.54 14.44 -6.58
C PRO A 30 -8.25 15.16 -6.14
N GLY A 31 -7.40 15.55 -7.11
CA GLY A 31 -6.17 16.31 -6.85
C GLY A 31 -4.94 15.48 -6.47
N ILE A 32 -5.08 14.17 -6.23
CA ILE A 32 -3.95 13.32 -5.80
C ILE A 32 -2.90 13.16 -6.91
N ALA A 33 -3.31 13.01 -8.17
CA ALA A 33 -2.37 12.84 -9.26
C ALA A 33 -1.47 14.09 -9.42
N GLU A 34 -2.09 15.28 -9.35
CA GLU A 34 -1.44 16.57 -9.43
C GLU A 34 -0.50 16.80 -8.25
N LEU A 35 -0.94 16.47 -7.03
CA LEU A 35 -0.12 16.54 -5.82
C LEU A 35 1.13 15.66 -5.94
N LEU A 36 0.97 14.39 -6.32
CA LEU A 36 2.09 13.46 -6.45
C LEU A 36 3.08 13.92 -7.53
N ALA A 37 2.57 14.40 -8.67
CA ALA A 37 3.42 14.96 -9.73
C ALA A 37 4.21 16.18 -9.25
N ALA A 38 3.59 17.08 -8.49
CA ALA A 38 4.26 18.25 -7.92
C ALA A 38 5.35 17.87 -6.91
N LEU A 39 5.12 16.88 -6.05
CA LEU A 39 6.13 16.37 -5.12
C LEU A 39 7.32 15.75 -5.87
N ARG A 40 7.06 14.95 -6.92
CA ARG A 40 8.13 14.41 -7.77
C ARG A 40 8.94 15.51 -8.45
N HIS A 41 8.28 16.54 -8.96
CA HIS A 41 8.97 17.68 -9.58
C HIS A 41 9.87 18.44 -8.60
N ARG A 42 9.52 18.48 -7.31
CA ARG A 42 10.34 19.05 -6.24
C ARG A 42 11.52 18.17 -5.81
N GLY A 43 11.61 16.95 -6.34
CA GLY A 43 12.65 15.98 -6.00
C GLY A 43 12.29 15.06 -4.83
N ASP A 44 11.04 15.06 -4.37
CA ASP A 44 10.61 14.16 -3.30
C ASP A 44 10.56 12.71 -3.80
N ARG A 45 10.99 11.79 -2.93
CA ARG A 45 10.76 10.36 -3.12
C ARG A 45 9.43 9.95 -2.50
N LEU A 46 8.69 9.09 -3.19
CA LEU A 46 7.35 8.70 -2.82
C LEU A 46 7.29 7.20 -2.59
N ALA A 47 6.67 6.78 -1.49
CA ALA A 47 6.42 5.37 -1.21
C ALA A 47 5.01 5.17 -0.69
N VAL A 48 4.42 4.02 -1.00
CA VAL A 48 3.19 3.55 -0.37
C VAL A 48 3.56 2.61 0.75
N VAL A 49 3.08 2.89 1.97
CA VAL A 49 3.18 1.98 3.12
C VAL A 49 1.77 1.65 3.59
N THR A 50 1.39 0.38 3.55
CA THR A 50 0.00 -0.05 3.78
C THR A 50 -0.09 -1.35 4.57
N SER A 51 -1.22 -1.58 5.23
CA SER A 51 -1.56 -2.87 5.84
C SER A 51 -2.08 -3.91 4.84
N LYS A 52 -2.32 -3.53 3.57
CA LYS A 52 -2.64 -4.49 2.50
C LYS A 52 -1.42 -5.36 2.21
N ILE A 53 -1.63 -6.64 1.91
CA ILE A 53 -0.56 -7.55 1.48
C ILE A 53 0.21 -6.93 0.32
N ALA A 54 1.54 -6.99 0.37
CA ALA A 54 2.41 -6.24 -0.53
C ALA A 54 2.11 -6.46 -2.01
N ASP A 55 1.83 -7.70 -2.43
CA ASP A 55 1.55 -8.03 -3.83
C ASP A 55 0.22 -7.44 -4.30
N GLN A 56 -0.81 -7.46 -3.45
CA GLN A 56 -2.09 -6.82 -3.73
C GLN A 56 -1.92 -5.29 -3.83
N ALA A 57 -1.15 -4.70 -2.92
CA ALA A 57 -0.87 -3.27 -2.93
C ALA A 57 -0.13 -2.85 -4.20
N ARG A 58 0.90 -3.60 -4.62
CA ARG A 58 1.66 -3.36 -5.85
C ARG A 58 0.77 -3.43 -7.09
N ARG A 59 -0.12 -4.43 -7.15
CA ARG A 59 -1.07 -4.59 -8.25
C ARG A 59 -2.00 -3.39 -8.39
N ILE A 60 -2.56 -2.90 -7.28
CA ILE A 60 -3.41 -1.70 -7.27
C ILE A 60 -2.60 -0.49 -7.71
N VAL A 61 -1.48 -0.21 -7.04
CA VAL A 61 -0.67 0.98 -7.31
C VAL A 61 -0.19 0.99 -8.76
N GLY A 62 0.26 -0.14 -9.30
CA GLY A 62 0.71 -0.26 -10.69
C GLY A 62 -0.38 -0.02 -11.74
N HIS A 63 -1.65 -0.16 -11.37
CA HIS A 63 -2.78 0.16 -12.26
C HIS A 63 -3.23 1.62 -12.20
N LEU A 64 -2.82 2.36 -11.17
CA LEU A 64 -3.13 3.78 -11.07
C LEU A 64 -2.35 4.56 -12.14
N PRO A 65 -2.96 5.61 -12.73
CA PRO A 65 -2.28 6.40 -13.77
C PRO A 65 -0.99 7.07 -13.28
N PHE A 66 -0.84 7.25 -11.97
CA PHE A 66 0.34 7.81 -11.30
C PHE A 66 1.14 6.76 -10.52
N GLY A 67 0.86 5.46 -10.67
CA GLY A 67 1.55 4.38 -9.97
C GLY A 67 3.07 4.42 -10.14
N HIS A 68 3.51 4.81 -11.34
CA HIS A 68 4.91 4.97 -11.72
C HIS A 68 5.64 6.11 -10.97
N LEU A 69 4.91 6.99 -10.26
CA LEU A 69 5.52 8.06 -9.45
C LEU A 69 6.04 7.54 -8.11
N PHE A 70 5.62 6.36 -7.66
CA PHE A 70 6.10 5.76 -6.41
C PHE A 70 7.40 4.98 -6.63
N ASP A 71 8.40 5.26 -5.80
CA ASP A 71 9.69 4.57 -5.78
C ASP A 71 9.62 3.22 -5.04
N GLY A 72 8.54 2.96 -4.28
CA GLY A 72 8.33 1.69 -3.59
C GLY A 72 6.94 1.51 -3.01
N VAL A 73 6.54 0.24 -2.87
CA VAL A 73 5.28 -0.18 -2.23
C VAL A 73 5.59 -1.24 -1.18
N PHE A 74 5.23 -0.94 0.07
CA PHE A 74 5.57 -1.69 1.26
C PHE A 74 4.28 -2.12 1.97
N GLY A 75 4.17 -3.42 2.23
CA GLY A 75 3.09 -4.03 2.99
C GLY A 75 3.56 -5.34 3.61
N PRO A 76 2.75 -5.97 4.47
CA PRO A 76 3.03 -7.29 5.00
C PRO A 76 3.23 -8.33 3.89
N GLU A 77 4.11 -9.30 4.16
CA GLU A 77 4.27 -10.49 3.32
C GLU A 77 3.02 -11.38 3.40
N PRO A 78 2.72 -12.15 2.34
CA PRO A 78 1.66 -13.14 2.37
C PRO A 78 1.80 -14.10 3.57
N GLY A 79 0.75 -14.26 4.36
CA GLY A 79 0.75 -15.12 5.55
C GLY A 79 1.22 -14.43 6.84
N VAL A 80 1.80 -13.23 6.76
CA VAL A 80 2.11 -12.40 7.93
C VAL A 80 0.91 -11.50 8.24
N ARG A 81 0.11 -11.90 9.23
CA ARG A 81 -1.11 -11.16 9.62
C ARG A 81 -0.83 -9.79 10.25
N THR A 82 0.38 -9.59 10.79
CA THR A 82 0.75 -8.34 11.47
C THR A 82 2.17 -7.93 11.12
N SER A 83 2.33 -6.88 10.34
CA SER A 83 3.56 -6.09 10.31
C SER A 83 3.29 -4.78 11.04
N GLU A 84 4.12 -4.44 12.04
CA GLU A 84 4.01 -3.13 12.68
C GLU A 84 4.23 -2.04 11.62
N LYS A 85 3.28 -1.10 11.47
CA LYS A 85 3.36 0.01 10.50
C LYS A 85 4.70 0.75 10.63
N ALA A 86 5.20 0.90 11.86
CA ALA A 86 6.51 1.48 12.14
C ALA A 86 7.67 0.71 11.48
N ALA A 87 7.64 -0.62 11.49
CA ALA A 87 8.65 -1.45 10.84
C ALA A 87 8.65 -1.28 9.32
N LEU A 88 7.46 -1.26 8.70
CA LEU A 88 7.32 -1.03 7.25
C LEU A 88 7.75 0.39 6.85
N VAL A 89 7.40 1.42 7.63
CA VAL A 89 7.88 2.80 7.41
C VAL A 89 9.40 2.86 7.55
N GLY A 90 9.95 2.18 8.56
CA GLY A 90 11.40 2.06 8.74
C GLY A 90 12.09 1.38 7.55
N GLN A 91 11.50 0.33 7.00
CA GLN A 91 11.99 -0.34 5.79
C GLN A 91 11.96 0.61 4.58
N ALA A 92 10.83 1.26 4.33
CA ALA A 92 10.70 2.23 3.24
C ALA A 92 11.73 3.35 3.34
N MET A 93 11.94 3.92 4.54
CA MET A 93 12.96 4.95 4.74
C MET A 93 14.37 4.42 4.45
N ARG A 94 14.72 3.21 4.89
CA ARG A 94 16.06 2.64 4.63
C ARG A 94 16.29 2.40 3.14
N GLU A 95 15.34 1.77 2.45
CA GLU A 95 15.47 1.42 1.03
C GLU A 95 15.48 2.67 0.15
N LEU A 96 14.67 3.67 0.48
CA LEU A 96 14.71 4.93 -0.23
C LEU A 96 15.93 5.75 0.21
N GLY A 97 16.51 5.56 1.39
CA GLY A 97 17.62 6.38 1.89
C GLY A 97 17.14 7.71 2.49
N GLY A 98 15.97 7.71 3.12
CA GLY A 98 15.41 8.82 3.90
C GLY A 98 15.75 8.72 5.39
N THR A 99 15.63 9.84 6.09
CA THR A 99 15.74 9.90 7.56
C THR A 99 14.41 10.32 8.17
N VAL A 100 14.22 10.08 9.48
CA VAL A 100 13.01 10.50 10.21
C VAL A 100 12.77 12.01 10.06
N ARG A 101 13.82 12.84 10.09
CA ARG A 101 13.71 14.30 9.95
C ARG A 101 13.30 14.75 8.54
N GLN A 102 13.53 13.93 7.53
CA GLN A 102 13.28 14.24 6.12
C GLN A 102 12.05 13.51 5.57
N THR A 103 11.40 12.68 6.37
CA THR A 103 10.27 11.86 5.93
C THR A 103 8.98 12.36 6.57
N ARG A 104 7.93 12.43 5.76
CA ARG A 104 6.58 12.77 6.23
C ARG A 104 5.68 11.57 5.94
N MET A 105 4.90 11.15 6.93
CA MET A 105 3.90 10.11 6.77
C MET A 105 2.52 10.77 6.64
N ILE A 106 1.79 10.39 5.60
CA ILE A 106 0.42 10.85 5.34
C ILE A 106 -0.48 9.62 5.43
N GLY A 107 -1.54 9.72 6.21
CA GLY A 107 -2.54 8.68 6.36
C GLY A 107 -3.79 9.24 7.00
N ASP A 108 -4.88 8.50 6.86
CA ASP A 108 -6.17 8.67 7.53
C ASP A 108 -6.25 7.90 8.87
#